data_AF-A0A7U9N2W2-F1
#
_entry.id   AF-A0A7U9N2W2-F1
#
_cell.length_a   1.000
_cell.length_b   1.000
_cell.length_c   1.000
_cell.angle_alpha   90.00
_cell.angle_beta   90.00
_cell.angle_gamma   90.00
#
_symmetry.space_group_name_H-M   'P 1'
#
loop_
_entity.id
_entity.type
_entity.pdbx_description
1 polymer ?
#
loop_
_entity_poly.entity_id
_entity_poly.type
_entity_poly.pdbx_seq_one_letter_code
_entity_poly.pdbx_strand_id
1 'polypeptide(L)'
;MKPEIKKLLILNLPYLLFVYLFDKVGAAVRLSPGMDASQKILHLGEGFTAAFASAAPSFHPADLLIGVAGAVIIRLAVYLKGKNAKKYRKGIEYGSARWGA
;
A
#
# COMPACT_ATOMS: atom_id res chain seq x y z
N MET A 1 14.11 -24.80 9.74
CA MET A 1 13.27 -23.72 10.29
C MET A 1 11.88 -23.84 9.67
N LYS A 2 10.82 -24.10 10.44
CA LYS A 2 9.46 -24.04 9.90
C LYS A 2 9.12 -22.57 9.65
N PRO A 3 8.74 -22.14 8.44
CA PRO A 3 8.30 -20.77 8.24
C PRO A 3 7.08 -20.53 9.14
N GLU A 4 7.16 -19.55 10.03
CA GLU A 4 6.01 -19.14 10.84
C GLU A 4 5.06 -18.32 9.95
N ILE A 5 4.30 -19.01 9.10
CA ILE A 5 3.37 -18.41 8.13
C ILE A 5 2.41 -17.43 8.84
N LYS A 6 1.94 -17.79 10.04
CA LYS A 6 1.09 -16.91 10.87
C LYS A 6 1.76 -15.56 11.15
N LYS A 7 3.04 -15.55 11.51
CA LYS A 7 3.79 -14.35 11.84
C LYS A 7 4.06 -13.50 10.59
N LEU A 8 4.37 -14.13 9.47
CA LEU A 8 4.52 -13.44 8.18
C LEU A 8 3.20 -12.81 7.72
N LEU A 9 2.07 -13.50 7.88
CA LEU A 9 0.76 -12.96 7.54
C LEU A 9 0.42 -11.75 8.42
N ILE A 10 0.58 -11.85 9.73
CA ILE A 10 0.31 -10.73 10.66
C ILE A 10 1.21 -9.52 10.33
N LEU A 11 2.49 -9.76 10.03
CA LEU A 11 3.43 -8.69 9.67
C LEU A 11 3.05 -8.00 8.35
N ASN A 12 2.50 -8.74 7.38
CA ASN A 12 2.12 -8.19 6.08
C ASN A 12 0.64 -7.77 5.99
N LEU A 13 -0.16 -8.03 7.03
CA LEU A 13 -1.59 -7.73 7.08
C LEU A 13 -1.92 -6.26 6.77
N PRO A 14 -1.15 -5.26 7.25
CA PRO A 14 -1.39 -3.87 6.86
C PRO A 14 -1.26 -3.63 5.35
N TYR A 15 -0.35 -4.34 4.67
CA TYR A 15 -0.15 -4.22 3.23
C TYR A 15 -1.26 -4.89 2.42
N LEU A 16 -1.91 -5.93 2.96
CA LEU A 16 -3.07 -6.56 2.31
C LEU A 16 -4.26 -5.59 2.22
N LEU A 17 -4.43 -4.70 3.22
CA LEU A 17 -5.44 -3.64 3.17
C LEU A 17 -5.15 -2.68 2.01
N PHE A 18 -3.88 -2.32 1.80
CA PHE A 18 -3.50 -1.50 0.65
C PHE A 18 -3.74 -2.21 -0.67
N VAL A 19 -3.45 -3.51 -0.78
CA VAL A 19 -3.78 -4.29 -2.00
C VAL A 19 -5.26 -4.16 -2.33
N TYR A 20 -6.14 -4.36 -1.33
CA TYR A 20 -7.59 -4.23 -1.51
C TYR A 20 -8.00 -2.80 -1.92
N LEU A 21 -7.45 -1.78 -1.25
CA LEU A 21 -7.80 -0.38 -1.55
C LEU A 21 -7.37 0.02 -2.97
N PHE A 22 -6.15 -0.33 -3.39
CA PHE A 22 -5.65 0.00 -4.73
C PHE A 22 -6.35 -0.81 -5.82
N ASP A 23 -6.74 -2.07 -5.55
CA ASP A 23 -7.59 -2.87 -6.44
C ASP A 23 -8.95 -2.19 -6.66
N LYS A 24 -9.58 -1.67 -5.59
CA LYS A 24 -10.83 -0.91 -5.70
C LYS A 24 -10.70 0.39 -6.48
N VAL A 25 -9.56 1.07 -6.37
CA VAL A 25 -9.27 2.26 -7.19
C VAL A 25 -9.14 1.88 -8.67
N GLY A 26 -8.44 0.77 -8.98
CA GLY A 26 -8.36 0.25 -10.35
C GLY A 26 -9.74 -0.08 -10.91
N ALA A 27 -10.56 -0.79 -10.13
CA ALA A 27 -11.93 -1.10 -10.47
C ALA A 27 -12.79 0.15 -10.67
N ALA A 28 -12.63 1.17 -9.84
CA ALA A 28 -13.36 2.44 -9.96
C ALA A 28 -13.03 3.17 -11.26
N VAL A 29 -11.74 3.24 -11.63
CA VAL A 29 -11.31 3.86 -12.90
C VAL A 29 -11.80 3.06 -14.11
N ARG A 30 -11.87 1.74 -13.99
CA ARG A 30 -12.35 0.87 -15.06
C ARG A 30 -13.86 0.98 -15.25
N LEU A 31 -14.62 1.01 -14.15
CA LEU A 31 -16.07 1.12 -14.14
C LEU A 31 -16.57 2.55 -14.42
N SER A 32 -15.71 3.58 -14.29
CA SER A 32 -16.12 4.94 -14.61
C SER A 32 -16.40 5.12 -16.10
N PRO A 33 -17.57 5.68 -16.47
CA PRO A 33 -17.91 5.95 -17.86
C PRO A 33 -16.99 7.03 -18.46
N GLY A 34 -16.72 6.93 -19.76
CA GLY A 34 -15.88 7.86 -20.50
C GLY A 34 -14.74 7.17 -21.26
N MET A 35 -14.47 7.69 -22.46
CA MET A 35 -13.39 7.21 -23.34
C MET A 35 -12.04 7.85 -22.99
N ASP A 36 -12.06 9.12 -22.55
CA ASP A 36 -10.86 9.89 -22.23
C ASP A 36 -10.62 9.99 -20.73
N ALA A 37 -9.36 10.19 -20.35
CA ALA A 37 -8.95 10.35 -18.95
C ALA A 37 -9.71 11.48 -18.23
N SER A 38 -9.97 12.60 -18.92
CA SER A 38 -10.73 13.72 -18.37
C SER A 38 -12.16 13.31 -17.99
N GLN A 39 -12.85 12.60 -18.89
CA GLN A 39 -14.21 12.10 -18.64
C GLN A 39 -14.22 11.06 -17.50
N LYS A 40 -13.23 10.17 -17.47
CA LYS A 40 -13.10 9.18 -16.39
C LYS A 40 -12.85 9.81 -15.03
N ILE A 41 -12.16 10.95 -14.96
CA ILE A 41 -11.95 11.71 -13.72
C ILE A 41 -13.26 12.40 -13.30
N LEU A 42 -13.98 12.98 -14.26
CA LEU A 42 -15.28 13.63 -13.99
C LEU A 42 -16.32 12.63 -13.45
N HIS A 43 -16.37 11.42 -14.00
CA HIS A 43 -17.29 10.36 -13.55
C HIS A 43 -16.67 9.37 -12.54
N LEU A 44 -15.56 9.73 -11.91
CA LEU A 44 -14.86 8.83 -11.01
C LEU A 44 -15.70 8.47 -9.77
N GLY A 45 -16.55 9.40 -9.30
CA GLY A 45 -17.47 9.15 -8.19
C GLY A 45 -18.48 8.03 -8.49
N GLU A 46 -18.97 7.94 -9.73
CA GLU A 46 -19.85 6.85 -10.17
C GLU A 46 -19.07 5.52 -10.21
N GLY A 47 -17.83 5.55 -10.72
CA GLY A 47 -16.93 4.41 -10.72
C GLY A 47 -16.64 3.87 -9.32
N PHE A 48 -16.44 4.76 -8.33
CA PHE A 48 -16.27 4.37 -6.93
C PHE A 48 -17.54 3.74 -6.36
N THR A 49 -18.71 4.34 -6.60
CA THR A 49 -19.99 3.79 -6.16
C THR A 49 -20.20 2.38 -6.71
N ALA A 50 -19.89 2.15 -7.98
CA ALA A 50 -19.97 0.84 -8.62
C ALA A 50 -18.92 -0.14 -8.06
N ALA A 51 -17.68 0.30 -7.84
CA ALA A 51 -16.62 -0.54 -7.29
C ALA A 51 -16.90 -0.96 -5.84
N PHE A 52 -17.54 -0.12 -5.04
CA PHE A 52 -17.89 -0.40 -3.64
C PHE A 52 -19.30 -1.01 -3.45
N ALA A 53 -20.08 -1.19 -4.52
CA ALA A 53 -21.36 -1.90 -4.45
C ALA A 53 -21.20 -3.36 -3.96
N SER A 54 -20.01 -3.94 -4.13
CA SER A 54 -19.63 -5.22 -3.55
C SER A 54 -18.38 -5.07 -2.68
N ALA A 55 -18.38 -5.68 -1.50
CA ALA A 55 -17.23 -5.74 -0.61
C ALA A 55 -16.14 -6.71 -1.10
N ALA A 56 -16.42 -7.55 -2.10
CA ALA A 56 -15.43 -8.45 -2.67
C ALA A 56 -14.38 -7.66 -3.47
N PRO A 57 -13.09 -8.07 -3.47
CA PRO A 57 -12.09 -7.50 -4.37
C PRO A 57 -12.50 -7.72 -5.83
N SER A 58 -11.97 -6.90 -6.71
CA SER A 58 -12.12 -7.12 -8.14
C SER A 58 -11.34 -8.39 -8.52
N PHE A 59 -11.93 -9.22 -9.39
CA PHE A 59 -11.24 -10.37 -9.98
C PHE A 59 -10.64 -10.05 -11.36
N HIS A 60 -10.47 -8.76 -11.67
CA HIS A 60 -9.86 -8.36 -12.93
C HIS A 60 -8.33 -8.34 -12.82
N PRO A 61 -7.59 -8.99 -13.74
CA PRO A 61 -6.14 -9.07 -13.65
C PRO A 61 -5.45 -7.71 -13.55
N ALA A 62 -5.94 -6.71 -14.28
CA ALA A 62 -5.36 -5.36 -14.27
C ALA A 62 -5.50 -4.67 -12.90
N ASP A 63 -6.69 -4.74 -12.32
CA ASP A 63 -7.00 -4.14 -11.02
C ASP A 63 -6.22 -4.84 -9.89
N LEU A 64 -6.07 -6.17 -9.96
CA LEU A 64 -5.23 -6.95 -9.05
C LEU A 64 -3.74 -6.55 -9.15
N LEU A 65 -3.24 -6.35 -10.38
CA LEU A 65 -1.88 -5.86 -10.60
C LEU A 65 -1.69 -4.46 -10.03
N ILE A 66 -2.67 -3.56 -10.20
CA ILE A 66 -2.67 -2.23 -9.59
C ILE A 66 -2.67 -2.33 -8.06
N GLY A 67 -3.48 -3.23 -7.51
CA GLY A 67 -3.54 -3.55 -6.09
C GLY A 67 -2.18 -3.93 -5.51
N VAL A 68 -1.55 -4.94 -6.11
CA VAL A 68 -0.22 -5.43 -5.69
C VAL A 68 0.85 -4.36 -5.89
N ALA A 69 0.87 -3.68 -7.03
CA ALA A 69 1.84 -2.62 -7.33
C ALA A 69 1.75 -1.47 -6.32
N GLY A 70 0.53 -1.01 -6.00
CA GLY A 70 0.29 0.02 -4.99
C GLY A 70 0.80 -0.38 -3.61
N ALA A 71 0.52 -1.61 -3.17
CA ALA A 71 1.02 -2.11 -1.89
C ALA A 71 2.56 -2.22 -1.84
N VAL A 72 3.19 -2.61 -2.95
CA VAL A 72 4.66 -2.66 -3.06
C VAL A 72 5.26 -1.25 -2.97
N ILE A 73 4.66 -0.25 -3.62
CA ILE A 73 5.10 1.15 -3.53
C ILE A 73 5.02 1.65 -2.08
N ILE A 74 3.91 1.38 -1.38
CA ILE A 74 3.76 1.75 0.04
C ILE A 74 4.82 1.05 0.90
N ARG A 75 5.07 -0.24 0.67
CA ARG A 75 6.11 -0.99 1.38
C ARG A 75 7.50 -0.40 1.16
N LEU A 76 7.82 0.00 -0.07
CA LEU A 76 9.08 0.67 -0.39
C LEU A 76 9.18 2.03 0.31
N ALA A 77 8.12 2.84 0.30
CA ALA A 77 8.09 4.13 0.97
C ALA A 77 8.33 3.99 2.50
N VAL A 78 7.65 3.03 3.14
CA VAL A 78 7.85 2.72 4.57
C VAL A 78 9.27 2.23 4.83
N TYR A 79 9.80 1.35 3.99
CA TYR A 79 11.17 0.84 4.12
C TYR A 79 12.23 1.93 4.02
N LEU A 80 12.11 2.83 3.03
CA LEU A 80 13.01 3.97 2.86
C LEU A 80 12.92 4.94 4.04
N LYS A 81 11.71 5.21 4.54
CA LYS A 81 11.49 6.06 5.71
C LYS A 81 12.07 5.43 6.98
N GLY A 82 11.90 4.12 7.16
CA GLY A 82 12.45 3.35 8.27
C GLY A 82 13.99 3.36 8.31
N LYS A 83 14.65 3.23 7.14
CA LYS A 83 16.12 3.33 7.02
C LYS A 83 16.67 4.73 7.37
N ASN A 84 15.82 5.75 7.26
CA ASN A 84 16.12 7.13 7.59
C ASN A 84 15.59 7.57 8.96
N ALA A 85 14.90 6.70 9.70
CA ALA A 85 14.46 6.99 11.05
C ALA A 85 15.70 7.15 11.97
N LYS A 86 15.90 8.36 12.49
CA LYS A 86 16.97 8.70 13.45
C LYS A 86 16.74 7.99 14.79
N LYS A 87 16.92 6.66 14.85
CA LYS A 87 16.97 5.94 16.14
C LYS A 87 18.39 5.86 16.68
N TYR A 88 19.40 5.92 15.81
CA TYR A 88 20.81 6.00 16.16
C TYR A 88 21.47 7.14 15.38
N ARG A 89 22.29 7.96 16.05
CA ARG A 89 23.17 8.91 15.34
C ARG A 89 24.12 8.08 14.48
N LYS A 90 23.93 8.12 13.16
CA LYS A 90 24.78 7.41 12.20
C LYS A 90 26.21 7.92 12.39
N GLY A 91 27.15 7.02 12.66
CA GLY A 91 28.57 7.35 12.85
C GLY A 91 29.02 7.64 14.28
N ILE A 92 28.21 7.31 15.30
CA ILE A 92 28.59 7.43 16.70
C ILE A 92 28.61 6.04 17.34
N GLU A 93 29.77 5.62 17.86
CA GLU A 93 29.92 4.40 18.65
C GLU A 93 28.99 4.43 19.87
N TYR A 94 28.45 3.27 20.21
CA TYR A 94 27.46 3.05 21.27
C TYR A 94 27.89 3.61 22.65
N GLY A 95 29.19 3.91 22.83
CA GLY A 95 29.81 4.40 24.07
C GLY A 95 30.08 5.91 24.17
N SER A 96 29.69 6.76 23.21
CA SER A 96 29.96 8.21 23.31
C SER A 96 29.02 8.98 24.26
N ALA A 97 28.16 8.28 25.01
CA ALA A 97 27.27 8.89 25.98
C ALA A 97 28.11 9.44 27.15
N ARG A 98 28.41 10.74 27.11
CA ARG A 98 29.03 11.45 28.22
C ARG A 98 27.95 11.70 29.26
N TRP A 99 27.82 10.77 30.21
CA TRP A 99 27.10 11.05 31.44
C TRP A 99 27.95 12.04 32.22
N GLY A 100 27.41 13.23 32.49
CA GLY A 100 28.08 14.24 33.29
C GLY A 100 28.39 13.68 34.68
N ALA A 101 29.62 13.95 35.15
CA ALA A 101 30.02 13.75 36.54
C ALA A 101 29.32 14.75 37.45
#